data_AF-A0A2K6WED0-F1
#
_entry.id   AF-A0A2K6WED0-F1
#
_cell.length_a   1.000
_cell.length_b   1.000
_cell.length_c   1.000
_cell.angle_alpha   90.00
_cell.angle_beta   90.00
_cell.angle_gamma   90.00
#
_symmetry.space_group_name_H-M   'P 1'
#
loop_
_entity.id
_entity.type
_entity.pdbx_description
1 polymer ?
#
loop_
_entity_poly.entity_id
_entity_poly.type
_entity_poly.pdbx_seq_one_letter_code
_entity_poly.pdbx_strand_id
1 'polypeptide(L)'
;MRAHFLLILLTALVTNLLAFTGLEFDASTRDCSVEQNGKIACQCCKIACWYDTASKATNNLGHIPGQNGEQEALETLRLIRLCILLKCGNACPKFPRGLFIPTR
;
A
#
# COMPACT_ATOMS: atom_id res chain seq x y z
N MET A 1 30.07 14.32 -31.30
CA MET A 1 29.56 13.00 -30.83
C MET A 1 29.36 12.94 -29.31
N ARG A 2 30.37 13.21 -28.48
CA ARG A 2 30.28 13.16 -27.00
C ARG A 2 29.14 14.00 -26.38
N ALA A 3 28.90 15.20 -26.92
CA ALA A 3 27.81 16.06 -26.45
C ALA A 3 26.41 15.46 -26.70
N HIS A 4 26.20 14.81 -27.85
CA HIS A 4 24.92 14.14 -28.15
C HIS A 4 24.68 12.93 -27.26
N PHE A 5 25.72 12.12 -26.99
CA PHE A 5 25.60 10.99 -26.06
C PHE A 5 25.18 11.44 -24.65
N LEU A 6 25.78 12.52 -24.13
CA LEU A 6 25.41 13.07 -22.83
C LEU A 6 23.97 13.60 -22.81
N LEU A 7 23.54 14.29 -23.88
CA LEU A 7 22.17 14.79 -23.99
C LEU A 7 21.14 13.64 -23.99
N ILE A 8 21.40 12.55 -24.72
CA ILE A 8 20.53 11.36 -24.77
C ILE A 8 20.46 10.66 -23.40
N LEU A 9 21.57 10.54 -22.69
CA LEU A 9 21.60 9.96 -21.34
C LEU A 9 20.78 10.81 -20.35
N LEU A 10 20.91 12.13 -20.42
CA LEU A 10 20.16 13.04 -19.55
C LEU A 10 18.66 12.99 -19.85
N THR A 11 18.26 12.97 -21.13
CA THR A 11 16.84 12.86 -21.49
C THR A 11 16.25 11.53 -21.06
N ALA A 12 16.98 10.41 -21.23
CA ALA A 12 16.56 9.10 -20.76
C ALA A 12 16.42 9.03 -19.22
N LEU A 13 17.33 9.67 -18.48
CA LEU A 13 17.26 9.71 -17.02
C LEU A 13 16.05 10.53 -16.55
N VAL A 14 15.79 11.68 -17.19
CA VAL A 14 14.64 12.55 -16.89
C VAL A 14 13.31 11.86 -17.24
N THR A 15 13.20 11.18 -18.38
CA THR A 15 11.96 10.45 -18.73
C THR A 15 11.69 9.28 -17.78
N ASN A 16 12.74 8.55 -17.37
CA ASN A 16 12.58 7.52 -16.34
C ASN A 16 12.14 8.13 -15.00
N LEU A 17 12.79 9.21 -14.56
CA LEU A 17 12.43 9.89 -13.30
C LEU A 17 10.98 10.40 -13.33
N LEU A 18 10.53 10.97 -14.46
CA LEU A 18 9.16 11.41 -14.66
C LEU A 18 8.17 10.22 -14.64
N ALA A 19 8.54 9.07 -15.22
CA ALA A 19 7.73 7.86 -15.13
C ALA A 19 7.58 7.36 -13.69
N PHE A 20 8.61 7.48 -12.84
CA PHE A 20 8.51 7.14 -11.43
C PHE A 20 7.64 8.13 -10.64
N THR A 21 7.66 9.43 -10.97
CA THR A 21 6.74 10.40 -10.34
C THR A 21 5.28 10.21 -10.77
N GLY A 22 5.06 9.53 -11.90
CA GLY A 22 3.75 9.08 -12.37
C GLY A 22 3.20 7.87 -11.62
N LEU A 23 3.92 7.31 -10.63
CA LEU A 23 3.30 6.56 -9.54
C LEU A 23 2.50 7.57 -8.72
N GLU A 24 1.36 8.00 -9.27
CA GLU A 24 0.20 8.39 -8.49
C GLU A 24 -0.06 7.22 -7.55
N PHE A 25 0.56 7.28 -6.38
CA PHE A 25 0.18 6.51 -5.22
C PHE A 25 -1.22 7.00 -4.90
N ASP A 26 -2.22 6.40 -5.55
CA ASP A 26 -3.61 6.87 -5.67
C ASP A 26 -3.93 7.88 -4.58
N ALA A 27 -3.86 9.17 -4.95
CA ALA A 27 -4.19 10.28 -4.06
C ALA A 27 -5.68 10.23 -3.62
N SER A 28 -6.43 9.21 -4.05
CA SER A 28 -7.64 8.72 -3.40
C SER A 28 -7.46 8.42 -1.89
N THR A 29 -6.24 8.38 -1.36
CA THR A 29 -5.95 8.38 0.08
C THR A 29 -6.30 9.69 0.79
N ARG A 30 -6.44 10.82 0.09
CA ARG A 30 -6.33 12.14 0.74
C ARG A 30 -7.58 12.69 1.38
N ASP A 31 -8.73 12.04 1.31
CA ASP A 31 -9.84 12.46 2.15
C ASP A 31 -10.77 11.29 2.47
N CYS A 32 -10.39 10.47 3.44
CA CYS A 32 -11.39 9.66 4.14
C CYS A 32 -12.20 10.60 5.05
N SER A 33 -13.09 11.39 4.44
CA SER A 33 -14.08 12.17 5.18
C SER A 33 -15.19 11.26 5.70
N VAL A 34 -15.80 11.63 6.82
CA VAL A 34 -16.72 10.83 7.64
C VAL A 34 -17.94 10.30 6.86
N GLU A 35 -18.30 10.92 5.74
CA GLU A 35 -19.45 10.52 4.90
C GLU A 35 -18.99 9.95 3.56
N GLN A 36 -18.69 8.67 3.51
CA GLN A 36 -18.30 8.03 2.26
C GLN A 36 -19.06 6.73 2.00
N ASN A 37 -19.62 6.64 0.80
CA ASN A 37 -20.43 5.50 0.34
C ASN A 37 -19.56 4.31 -0.12
N GLY A 38 -19.97 3.10 0.25
CA GLY A 38 -19.60 1.80 -0.33
C GLY A 38 -18.11 1.60 -0.64
N LYS A 39 -17.71 1.83 -1.90
CA LYS A 39 -16.34 1.59 -2.39
C LYS A 39 -15.31 2.43 -1.63
N ILE A 40 -15.64 3.70 -1.36
CA ILE A 40 -14.72 4.61 -0.70
C ILE A 40 -14.62 4.25 0.80
N ALA A 41 -15.74 3.87 1.44
CA ALA A 41 -15.74 3.35 2.81
C ALA A 41 -14.85 2.11 2.99
N CYS A 42 -14.91 1.15 2.06
CA CYS A 42 -14.06 -0.03 2.09
C CYS A 42 -12.57 0.33 2.02
N GLN A 43 -12.20 1.19 1.06
CA GLN A 43 -10.83 1.62 0.88
C GLN A 43 -10.32 2.38 2.11
N CYS A 44 -11.12 3.30 2.64
CA CYS A 44 -10.80 4.03 3.85
C CYS A 44 -10.64 3.13 5.07
N CYS A 45 -11.50 2.13 5.23
CA CYS A 45 -11.33 1.16 6.31
C CYS A 45 -10.02 0.37 6.17
N LYS A 46 -9.63 -0.03 4.95
CA LYS A 46 -8.36 -0.72 4.71
C LYS A 46 -7.16 0.18 5.04
N ILE A 47 -7.21 1.44 4.62
CA ILE A 47 -6.19 2.45 4.91
C ILE A 47 -6.07 2.68 6.41
N ALA A 48 -7.19 2.82 7.13
CA ALA A 48 -7.20 2.95 8.59
C ALA A 48 -6.56 1.72 9.27
N CYS A 49 -6.93 0.51 8.85
CA CYS A 49 -6.31 -0.72 9.36
C CYS A 49 -4.79 -0.78 9.12
N TRP A 50 -4.33 -0.33 7.95
CA TRP A 50 -2.92 -0.22 7.64
C TRP A 50 -2.23 0.75 8.60
N TYR A 51 -2.69 2.00 8.67
CA TYR A 51 -2.07 3.04 9.49
C TYR A 51 -2.07 2.69 10.99
N ASP A 52 -3.21 2.29 11.54
CA ASP A 52 -3.33 1.99 12.97
C ASP A 52 -2.41 0.82 13.37
N THR A 53 -2.41 -0.25 12.58
CA THR A 53 -1.63 -1.45 12.91
C THR A 53 -0.14 -1.22 12.69
N ALA A 54 0.24 -0.57 11.58
CA ALA A 54 1.65 -0.26 11.31
C ALA A 54 2.19 0.73 12.35
N SER A 55 1.43 1.77 12.71
CA SER A 55 1.83 2.72 13.76
C SER A 55 1.99 2.03 15.11
N LYS A 56 1.03 1.18 15.51
CA LYS A 56 1.12 0.40 16.74
C LYS A 56 2.33 -0.54 16.74
N ALA A 57 2.61 -1.21 15.62
CA ALA A 57 3.78 -2.06 15.48
C ALA A 57 5.08 -1.26 15.59
N THR A 58 5.18 -0.11 14.89
CA THR A 58 6.34 0.79 14.99
C THR A 58 6.59 1.25 16.43
N ASN A 59 5.54 1.64 17.15
CA ASN A 59 5.66 2.06 18.54
C ASN A 59 6.12 0.93 19.47
N ASN A 60 5.64 -0.30 19.24
CA ASN A 60 6.01 -1.46 20.04
C ASN A 60 7.43 -1.98 19.74
N LEU A 61 7.86 -1.89 18.49
CA LEU A 61 9.16 -2.38 18.03
C LEU A 61 10.28 -1.36 18.23
N GLY A 62 9.97 -0.06 18.16
CA GLY A 62 10.96 1.02 18.16
C GLY A 62 11.52 1.33 16.76
N HIS A 63 11.05 0.65 15.72
CA HIS A 63 11.45 0.82 14.32
C HIS A 63 10.32 0.41 13.38
N ILE A 64 10.46 0.69 12.07
CA ILE A 64 9.44 0.35 11.08
C ILE A 64 9.43 -1.17 10.86
N PRO A 65 8.26 -1.83 10.90
CA PRO A 65 8.16 -3.27 10.66
C PRO A 65 8.85 -3.73 9.37
N GLY A 66 9.72 -4.72 9.50
CA GLY A 66 10.55 -5.26 8.41
C GLY A 66 12.01 -4.82 8.47
N GLN A 67 12.35 -3.82 9.28
CA GLN A 67 13.73 -3.37 9.45
C GLN A 67 14.62 -4.44 10.10
N ASN A 68 14.08 -5.23 11.02
CA ASN A 68 14.81 -6.32 11.67
C ASN A 68 14.57 -7.70 11.01
N GLY A 69 13.99 -7.74 9.81
CA GLY A 69 13.88 -8.95 9.00
C GLY A 69 12.49 -9.17 8.39
N GLU A 70 12.43 -10.06 7.39
CA GLU A 70 11.21 -10.36 6.64
C GLU A 70 10.08 -10.93 7.51
N GLN A 71 10.42 -11.76 8.50
CA GLN A 71 9.42 -12.39 9.38
C GLN A 71 8.62 -11.33 10.17
N GLU A 72 9.27 -10.25 10.62
CA GLU A 72 8.63 -9.13 11.31
C GLU A 72 7.64 -8.39 10.39
N ALA A 73 8.03 -8.17 9.12
CA ALA A 73 7.14 -7.59 8.12
C ALA A 73 5.92 -8.49 7.88
N LEU A 74 6.13 -9.80 7.69
CA LEU A 74 5.05 -10.76 7.46
C LEU A 74 4.09 -10.86 8.64
N GLU A 75 4.59 -10.84 9.88
CA GLU A 75 3.77 -10.81 11.08
C GLU A 75 2.91 -9.55 11.15
N THR A 76 3.48 -8.39 10.85
CA THR A 76 2.74 -7.13 10.80
C THR A 76 1.68 -7.14 9.70
N LEU A 77 2.01 -7.65 8.50
CA LEU A 77 1.05 -7.80 7.40
C LEU A 77 -0.10 -8.75 7.76
N ARG A 78 0.16 -9.82 8.53
CA ARG A 78 -0.89 -10.71 9.05
C ARG A 78 -1.82 -9.97 10.00
N LEU A 79 -1.30 -9.11 10.88
CA LEU A 79 -2.11 -8.28 11.78
C LEU A 79 -2.96 -7.26 11.01
N ILE A 80 -2.39 -6.61 9.99
CA ILE A 80 -3.13 -5.69 9.11
C ILE A 80 -4.26 -6.43 8.40
N ARG A 81 -3.97 -7.63 7.86
CA ARG A 81 -4.98 -8.47 7.22
C ARG A 81 -6.10 -8.86 8.19
N LEU A 82 -5.76 -9.23 9.42
CA LEU A 82 -6.74 -9.55 10.46
C LEU A 82 -7.63 -8.33 10.78
N CYS A 83 -7.04 -7.13 10.91
CA CYS A 83 -7.79 -5.89 11.09
C CYS A 83 -8.81 -5.69 9.97
N ILE A 84 -8.38 -5.83 8.70
CA ILE A 84 -9.26 -5.64 7.53
C ILE A 84 -10.43 -6.63 7.55
N LEU A 85 -10.14 -7.90 7.83
CA LEU A 85 -11.18 -8.95 7.85
C LEU A 85 -12.21 -8.73 8.96
N LEU A 86 -11.78 -8.25 10.13
CA LEU A 86 -12.66 -8.02 11.28
C LEU A 86 -13.44 -6.70 11.20
N LYS A 87 -12.78 -5.61 10.80
CA LYS A 87 -13.36 -4.26 10.84
C LYS A 87 -14.05 -3.86 9.54
N CYS A 88 -13.53 -4.29 8.39
CA CYS A 88 -13.99 -3.79 7.09
C CYS A 88 -15.06 -4.67 6.43
N GLY A 89 -15.52 -5.75 7.08
CA GLY A 89 -16.45 -6.72 6.50
C GLY A 89 -17.80 -6.14 6.06
N ASN A 90 -18.29 -5.09 6.72
CA ASN A 90 -19.55 -4.42 6.36
C ASN A 90 -19.37 -3.35 5.27
N ALA A 91 -18.18 -2.76 5.18
CA ALA A 91 -17.87 -1.72 4.19
C ALA A 91 -17.39 -2.32 2.86
N CYS A 92 -16.71 -3.47 2.91
CA CYS A 92 -16.14 -4.12 1.74
C CYS A 92 -17.07 -5.20 1.18
N PRO A 93 -17.16 -5.34 -0.16
CA PRO A 93 -17.81 -6.49 -0.74
C PRO A 93 -17.09 -7.76 -0.28
N LYS A 94 -17.86 -8.81 0.05
CA LYS A 94 -17.29 -10.14 0.27
C LYS A 94 -16.66 -10.59 -1.04
N PHE A 95 -15.34 -10.63 -1.11
CA PHE A 95 -14.67 -11.26 -2.24
C PHE A 95 -15.11 -12.73 -2.28
N PRO A 96 -15.56 -13.27 -3.42
CA PRO A 96 -15.70 -14.71 -3.53
C PRO A 96 -14.33 -15.31 -3.24
N ARG A 97 -14.26 -16.16 -2.21
CA ARG A 97 -13.05 -16.92 -1.85
C ARG A 97 -12.75 -17.88 -3.00
N GLY A 98 -12.10 -17.40 -4.06
CA GLY A 98 -11.88 -18.16 -5.28
C GLY A 98 -10.59 -17.86 -6.04
N LEU A 99 -9.85 -16.80 -5.70
CA LEU A 99 -8.61 -16.45 -6.43
C LEU A 99 -7.33 -17.11 -5.88
N PHE A 100 -7.45 -17.89 -4.81
CA PHE A 100 -6.41 -18.82 -4.36
C PHE A 100 -7.01 -20.21 -4.29
N ILE A 101 -7.42 -20.75 -5.45
CA ILE A 101 -7.35 -22.20 -5.62
C ILE A 101 -5.87 -22.47 -5.83
N PRO A 102 -5.16 -23.14 -4.90
CA PRO A 102 -3.83 -23.63 -5.21
C PRO A 102 -4.01 -24.57 -6.39
N THR A 103 -3.44 -24.24 -7.55
CA THR A 103 -3.17 -25.26 -8.56
C THR A 103 -2.28 -26.28 -7.88
N ARG A 104 -2.87 -27.45 -7.60
CA ARG A 104 -2.17 -28.64 -7.09
C ARG A 104 -0.98 -28.97 -7.99
#